data_AF-A0A2S7UE11-F1
#
_entry.id   AF-A0A2S7UE11-F1
#
_cell.length_a   1.000
_cell.length_b   1.000
_cell.length_c   1.000
_cell.angle_alpha   90.00
_cell.angle_beta   90.00
_cell.angle_gamma   90.00
#
_symmetry.space_group_name_H-M   'P 1'
#
loop_
_entity.id
_entity.type
_entity.pdbx_description
1 polymer ?
#
loop_
_entity_poly.entity_id
_entity_poly.type
_entity_poly.pdbx_seq_one_letter_code
_entity_poly.pdbx_strand_id
1 'polypeptide(L)'
;MLKFFRKIRYRLLSEGKTGKYFKYAIGEIFLVVIGILIALQLNNLNDERKTENLRQIYYKQILQDFEKDNAYIKEYSSIIDSNMVRFKVFKEIYKQPNVPINNIISEATNLAWLYYNIQFKSNTINTLQNTGDIKLIPPDIRERLISLEKYKEETEKVSKYNNDESAKAVSRAASKYGSVEFAFKNIQNQPKLSKYVFDEKNLIELLIILEFSQSRKVQSEEGSLIRFKNILSDMDEIKILIKKELN
;
A
#
# COMPACT_ATOMS: atom_id res chain seq x y z
N MET A 1 -21.72 -51.74 -15.30
CA MET A 1 -22.95 -52.00 -14.52
C MET A 1 -24.23 -52.08 -15.36
N LEU A 2 -24.45 -51.21 -16.35
CA LEU A 2 -25.67 -51.22 -17.19
C LEU A 2 -26.01 -52.57 -17.85
N LYS A 3 -25.03 -53.33 -18.38
CA LYS A 3 -25.32 -54.60 -19.09
C LYS A 3 -25.86 -55.72 -18.18
N PHE A 4 -25.48 -55.72 -16.89
CA PHE A 4 -25.90 -56.74 -15.93
C PHE A 4 -27.33 -56.48 -15.43
N PHE A 5 -27.61 -55.26 -14.99
CA PHE A 5 -28.97 -54.84 -14.60
C PHE A 5 -29.97 -54.88 -15.78
N ARG A 6 -29.50 -54.59 -17.00
CA ARG A 6 -30.29 -54.75 -18.22
C ARG A 6 -30.73 -56.20 -18.44
N LYS A 7 -29.84 -57.19 -18.29
CA LYS A 7 -30.18 -58.62 -18.45
C LYS A 7 -31.23 -59.08 -17.43
N ILE A 8 -31.15 -58.60 -16.18
CA ILE A 8 -32.12 -58.91 -15.12
C ILE A 8 -33.49 -58.33 -15.44
N ARG A 9 -33.54 -57.08 -15.94
CA ARG A 9 -34.79 -56.42 -16.38
C ARG A 9 -35.48 -57.17 -17.52
N TYR A 10 -34.74 -57.57 -18.54
CA TYR A 10 -35.29 -58.36 -19.64
C TYR A 10 -35.88 -59.69 -19.17
N ARG A 11 -35.19 -60.39 -18.25
CA ARG A 11 -35.68 -61.67 -17.71
C ARG A 11 -36.94 -61.52 -16.85
N LEU A 12 -37.04 -60.45 -16.06
CA LEU A 12 -38.22 -60.17 -15.23
C LEU A 12 -39.45 -59.76 -16.06
N LEU A 13 -39.24 -59.09 -17.20
CA LEU A 13 -40.28 -58.78 -18.18
C LEU A 13 -40.76 -60.03 -18.92
N SER A 14 -39.85 -60.91 -19.35
CA SER A 14 -40.22 -62.16 -20.05
C SER A 14 -40.96 -63.17 -19.17
N GLU A 15 -40.78 -63.10 -17.84
CA GLU A 15 -41.47 -63.96 -16.87
C GLU A 15 -42.84 -63.37 -16.40
N GLY A 16 -43.32 -62.26 -16.98
CA GLY A 16 -44.61 -61.64 -16.62
C GLY A 16 -44.64 -60.94 -15.24
N LYS A 17 -43.48 -60.73 -14.60
CA LYS A 17 -43.35 -60.22 -13.22
C LYS A 17 -43.23 -58.70 -13.16
N THR A 18 -44.23 -57.99 -13.69
CA THR A 18 -44.25 -56.51 -13.80
C THR A 18 -44.00 -55.79 -12.47
N GLY A 19 -44.61 -56.24 -11.36
CA GLY A 19 -44.39 -55.64 -10.03
C GLY A 19 -42.95 -55.77 -9.49
N LYS A 20 -42.25 -56.87 -9.81
CA LYS A 20 -40.82 -57.02 -9.46
C LYS A 20 -39.94 -56.15 -10.37
N TYR A 21 -40.28 -56.06 -11.65
CA TYR A 21 -39.60 -55.19 -12.60
C TYR A 21 -39.57 -53.72 -12.12
N PHE A 22 -40.71 -53.16 -11.70
CA PHE A 22 -40.79 -51.78 -11.21
C PHE A 22 -39.93 -51.54 -9.96
N LYS A 23 -39.95 -52.46 -8.98
CA LYS A 23 -39.08 -52.36 -7.78
C LYS A 23 -37.59 -52.35 -8.14
N TYR A 24 -37.18 -53.20 -9.09
CA TYR A 24 -35.79 -53.24 -9.55
C TYR A 24 -35.39 -52.00 -10.37
N ALA A 25 -36.28 -51.48 -11.22
CA ALA A 25 -36.03 -50.27 -12.00
C ALA A 25 -35.88 -49.03 -11.10
N ILE A 26 -36.71 -48.91 -10.04
CA ILE A 26 -36.58 -47.85 -9.04
C ILE A 26 -35.26 -47.97 -8.28
N GLY A 27 -34.87 -49.19 -7.88
CA GLY A 27 -33.58 -49.44 -7.24
C GLY A 27 -32.38 -49.06 -8.12
N GLU A 28 -32.44 -49.31 -9.43
CA GLU A 28 -31.40 -48.91 -10.38
C GLU A 28 -31.31 -47.39 -10.53
N ILE A 29 -32.45 -46.69 -10.63
CA ILE A 29 -32.47 -45.22 -10.65
C ILE A 29 -31.85 -44.67 -9.36
N PHE A 30 -32.22 -45.23 -8.20
CA PHE A 30 -31.69 -44.80 -6.92
C PHE A 30 -30.17 -45.00 -6.81
N LEU A 31 -29.65 -46.14 -7.26
CA LEU A 31 -28.21 -46.41 -7.32
C LEU A 31 -27.46 -45.47 -8.26
N VAL A 32 -28.04 -45.16 -9.43
CA VAL A 32 -27.47 -44.19 -10.38
C VAL A 32 -27.45 -42.78 -9.77
N VAL A 33 -28.53 -42.36 -9.12
CA VAL A 33 -28.61 -41.06 -8.44
C VAL A 33 -27.56 -40.96 -7.32
N ILE A 34 -27.40 -41.98 -6.47
CA ILE A 34 -26.33 -42.01 -5.46
C ILE A 34 -24.96 -41.90 -6.11
N GLY A 35 -24.71 -42.62 -7.21
CA GLY A 35 -23.45 -42.55 -7.95
C GLY A 35 -23.15 -41.14 -8.47
N ILE A 36 -24.15 -40.45 -9.03
CA ILE A 36 -24.03 -39.07 -9.49
C ILE A 36 -23.76 -38.12 -8.32
N LEU A 37 -24.47 -38.27 -7.20
CA LEU A 37 -24.29 -37.44 -6.01
C LEU A 37 -22.88 -37.60 -5.42
N ILE A 38 -22.36 -38.82 -5.32
CA ILE A 38 -20.99 -39.08 -4.87
C ILE A 38 -19.98 -38.44 -5.83
N ALA A 39 -20.17 -38.58 -7.15
CA ALA A 39 -19.29 -37.96 -8.13
C ALA A 39 -19.28 -36.43 -8.03
N LEU A 40 -20.46 -35.80 -7.84
CA LEU A 40 -20.61 -34.38 -7.58
C LEU A 40 -19.90 -33.96 -6.28
N GLN A 41 -20.07 -34.71 -5.20
CA GLN A 41 -19.41 -34.43 -3.92
C GLN A 41 -17.88 -34.51 -4.04
N LEU A 42 -17.35 -35.54 -4.71
CA LEU A 42 -15.91 -35.68 -4.95
C LEU A 42 -15.36 -34.52 -5.79
N ASN A 43 -16.10 -34.07 -6.80
CA ASN A 43 -15.70 -32.92 -7.60
C ASN A 43 -15.69 -31.63 -6.78
N ASN A 44 -16.74 -31.37 -6.00
CA ASN A 44 -16.83 -30.19 -5.13
C ASN A 44 -15.69 -30.16 -4.10
N LEU A 45 -15.38 -31.28 -3.45
CA LEU A 45 -14.26 -31.38 -2.50
C LEU A 45 -12.90 -31.10 -3.16
N ASN A 46 -12.70 -31.53 -4.41
CA ASN A 46 -11.47 -31.23 -5.14
C ASN A 46 -11.35 -29.74 -5.46
N ASP A 47 -12.45 -29.10 -5.85
CA ASP A 47 -12.48 -27.67 -6.16
C ASP A 47 -12.32 -26.80 -4.89
N GLU A 48 -12.92 -27.21 -3.76
CA GLU A 48 -12.69 -26.61 -2.45
C GLU A 48 -11.23 -26.70 -2.02
N ARG A 49 -10.58 -27.88 -2.17
CA ARG A 49 -9.16 -28.05 -1.86
C ARG A 49 -8.25 -27.16 -2.70
N LYS A 50 -8.52 -27.02 -4.00
CA LYS A 50 -7.76 -26.12 -4.87
C LYS A 50 -7.92 -24.66 -4.44
N THR A 51 -9.15 -24.27 -4.10
CA THR A 51 -9.47 -22.92 -3.63
C THR A 51 -8.75 -22.61 -2.32
N GLU A 52 -8.75 -23.55 -1.38
CA GLU A 52 -8.04 -23.44 -0.11
C GLU A 52 -6.53 -23.28 -0.31
N ASN A 53 -5.92 -24.14 -1.14
CA ASN A 53 -4.49 -24.05 -1.44
C ASN A 53 -4.12 -22.68 -2.03
N LEU A 54 -4.95 -22.17 -2.95
CA LEU A 54 -4.72 -20.87 -3.57
C LEU A 54 -4.87 -19.72 -2.57
N ARG A 55 -5.88 -19.78 -1.70
CA ARG A 55 -6.04 -18.83 -0.58
C ARG A 55 -4.82 -18.81 0.35
N GLN A 56 -4.27 -19.97 0.71
CA GLN A 56 -3.06 -20.03 1.54
C GLN A 56 -1.83 -19.41 0.87
N ILE A 57 -1.70 -19.57 -0.46
CA ILE A 57 -0.63 -18.92 -1.23
C ILE A 57 -0.78 -17.40 -1.14
N TYR A 58 -1.98 -16.87 -1.35
CA TYR A 58 -2.23 -15.44 -1.24
C TYR A 58 -1.98 -14.89 0.16
N TYR A 59 -2.40 -15.60 1.21
CA TYR A 59 -2.09 -15.21 2.58
C TYR A 59 -0.59 -15.08 2.84
N LYS A 60 0.21 -16.05 2.36
CA LYS A 60 1.67 -15.97 2.49
C LYS A 60 2.25 -14.77 1.73
N GLN A 61 1.74 -14.48 0.53
CA GLN A 61 2.16 -13.33 -0.26
C GLN A 61 1.79 -11.99 0.40
N ILE A 62 0.57 -11.87 0.94
CA ILE A 62 0.13 -10.68 1.69
C ILE A 62 1.04 -10.46 2.89
N LEU A 63 1.34 -11.52 3.66
CA LEU A 63 2.24 -11.40 4.81
C LEU A 63 3.65 -10.97 4.41
N GLN A 64 4.18 -11.48 3.29
CA GLN A 64 5.48 -11.04 2.76
C GLN A 64 5.46 -9.58 2.32
N ASP A 65 4.39 -9.14 1.67
CA ASP A 65 4.20 -7.74 1.29
C ASP A 65 4.12 -6.84 2.53
N PHE A 66 3.46 -7.28 3.60
CA PHE A 66 3.42 -6.54 4.86
C PHE A 66 4.80 -6.37 5.52
N GLU A 67 5.66 -7.39 5.46
CA GLU A 67 7.03 -7.25 5.97
C GLU A 67 7.84 -6.21 5.17
N LYS A 68 7.66 -6.18 3.84
CA LYS A 68 8.31 -5.16 2.99
C LYS A 68 7.80 -3.76 3.30
N ASP A 69 6.49 -3.60 3.44
CA ASP A 69 5.87 -2.32 3.75
C ASP A 69 6.27 -1.81 5.14
N ASN A 70 6.41 -2.71 6.12
CA ASN A 70 6.90 -2.34 7.45
C ASN A 70 8.35 -1.83 7.39
N ALA A 71 9.24 -2.56 6.70
CA ALA A 71 10.62 -2.13 6.50
C ALA A 71 10.70 -0.76 5.80
N TYR A 72 9.89 -0.56 4.76
CA TYR A 72 9.77 0.69 4.04
C TYR A 72 9.29 1.84 4.95
N ILE A 73 8.20 1.63 5.71
CA ILE A 73 7.66 2.62 6.65
C ILE A 73 8.72 3.00 7.69
N LYS A 74 9.47 2.02 8.22
CA LYS A 74 10.51 2.25 9.22
C LYS A 74 11.66 3.11 8.67
N GLU A 75 12.16 2.78 7.48
CA GLU A 75 13.19 3.55 6.80
C GLU A 75 12.73 4.99 6.57
N TYR A 76 11.52 5.15 6.02
CA TYR A 76 10.98 6.45 5.70
C TYR A 76 10.69 7.30 6.94
N SER A 77 10.18 6.68 8.02
CA SER A 77 9.97 7.37 9.30
C SER A 77 11.27 7.91 9.87
N SER A 78 12.36 7.14 9.76
CA SER A 78 13.70 7.61 10.19
C SER A 78 14.20 8.81 9.39
N ILE A 79 13.87 8.91 8.11
CA ILE A 79 14.22 10.06 7.27
C ILE A 79 13.43 11.29 7.74
N ILE A 80 12.12 11.13 7.98
CA ILE A 80 11.26 12.20 8.51
C ILE A 80 11.79 12.69 9.85
N ASP A 81 12.03 11.78 10.81
CA ASP A 81 12.49 12.14 12.15
C ASP A 81 13.80 12.95 12.11
N SER A 82 14.73 12.54 11.23
CA SER A 82 15.98 13.27 10.99
C SER A 82 15.73 14.68 10.46
N ASN A 83 14.82 14.85 9.50
CA ASN A 83 14.45 16.16 8.99
C ASN A 83 13.79 17.04 10.06
N MET A 84 12.88 16.48 10.86
CA MET A 84 12.22 17.20 11.95
C MET A 84 13.21 17.72 12.98
N VAL A 85 14.21 16.92 13.35
CA VAL A 85 15.29 17.35 14.26
C VAL A 85 16.09 18.51 13.66
N ARG A 86 16.50 18.41 12.39
CA ARG A 86 17.23 19.50 11.71
C ARG A 86 16.42 20.79 11.68
N PHE A 87 15.14 20.70 11.30
CA PHE A 87 14.27 21.87 11.25
C PHE A 87 14.00 22.47 12.63
N LYS A 88 13.86 21.63 13.66
CA LYS A 88 13.74 22.10 15.05
C LYS A 88 14.98 22.89 15.48
N VAL A 89 16.18 22.36 15.23
CA VAL A 89 17.45 23.05 15.54
C VAL A 89 17.55 24.37 14.79
N PHE A 90 17.20 24.39 13.50
CA PHE A 90 17.16 25.61 12.71
C PHE A 90 16.25 26.69 13.30
N LYS A 91 15.05 26.32 13.78
CA LYS A 91 14.13 27.28 14.41
C LYS A 91 14.65 27.89 15.71
N GLU A 92 15.57 27.22 16.42
CA GLU A 92 16.17 27.76 17.64
C GLU A 92 17.06 28.98 17.38
N ILE A 93 17.58 29.14 16.15
CA ILE A 93 18.39 30.30 15.75
C ILE A 93 17.60 31.61 15.97
N TYR A 94 16.30 31.61 15.69
CA TYR A 94 15.45 32.79 15.83
C TYR A 94 15.23 33.25 17.28
N LYS A 95 15.63 32.45 18.28
CA LYS A 95 15.58 32.86 19.69
C LYS A 95 16.77 33.73 20.09
N GLN A 96 17.83 33.75 19.29
CA GLN A 96 19.01 34.56 19.55
C GLN A 96 18.77 35.99 19.00
N PRO A 97 19.05 37.04 19.79
CA PRO A 97 18.88 38.41 19.31
C PRO A 97 19.94 38.75 18.25
N ASN A 98 19.52 39.48 17.21
CA ASN A 98 20.42 40.08 16.21
C ASN A 98 21.34 39.10 15.45
N VAL A 99 20.86 37.88 15.15
CA VAL A 99 21.62 36.94 14.31
C VAL A 99 21.81 37.52 12.91
N PRO A 100 23.06 37.58 12.39
CA PRO A 100 23.30 38.04 11.02
C PRO A 100 22.55 37.19 9.99
N ILE A 101 21.87 37.83 9.04
CA ILE A 101 20.99 37.14 8.07
C ILE A 101 21.72 36.10 7.22
N ASN A 102 22.98 36.36 6.87
CA ASN A 102 23.86 35.43 6.17
C ASN A 102 24.09 34.14 6.96
N ASN A 103 24.17 34.22 8.29
CA ASN A 103 24.30 33.05 9.15
C ASN A 103 23.01 32.22 9.14
N ILE A 104 21.85 32.88 9.22
CA ILE A 104 20.55 32.19 9.16
C ILE A 104 20.39 31.47 7.82
N ILE A 105 20.76 32.12 6.71
CA ILE A 105 20.68 31.52 5.38
C ILE A 105 21.66 30.34 5.26
N SER A 106 22.89 30.49 5.75
CA SER A 106 23.87 29.40 5.78
C SER A 106 23.29 28.17 6.48
N GLU A 107 22.65 28.34 7.64
CA GLU A 107 21.99 27.24 8.35
C GLU A 107 20.78 26.67 7.59
N ALA A 108 20.01 27.52 6.91
CA ALA A 108 18.91 27.05 6.06
C ALA A 108 19.39 26.14 4.93
N THR A 109 20.62 26.30 4.42
CA THR A 109 21.19 25.40 3.40
C THR A 109 21.47 23.98 3.93
N ASN A 110 21.60 23.80 5.25
CA ASN A 110 21.81 22.50 5.89
C ASN A 110 20.51 21.67 6.09
N LEU A 111 19.35 22.27 5.82
CA LEU A 111 18.05 21.60 5.90
C LEU A 111 17.88 20.54 4.81
N ALA A 112 16.98 19.58 5.00
CA ALA A 112 16.73 18.56 4.00
C ALA A 112 15.79 19.11 2.91
N TRP A 113 16.36 19.45 1.76
CA TRP A 113 15.62 20.02 0.61
C TRP A 113 15.11 18.97 -0.38
N LEU A 114 15.47 17.70 -0.19
CA LEU A 114 14.95 16.60 -1.00
C LEU A 114 13.54 16.22 -0.54
N TYR A 115 12.63 16.09 -1.51
CA TYR A 115 11.28 15.59 -1.30
C TYR A 115 11.22 14.14 -1.77
N TYR A 116 10.87 13.25 -0.85
CA TYR A 116 10.59 11.86 -1.19
C TYR A 116 9.08 11.69 -1.23
N ASN A 117 8.56 11.08 -2.30
CA ASN A 117 7.15 10.72 -2.34
C ASN A 117 6.97 9.36 -1.70
N ILE A 118 5.94 9.22 -0.87
CA ILE A 118 5.55 7.91 -0.35
C ILE A 118 5.03 7.06 -1.52
N GLN A 119 5.53 5.84 -1.63
CA GLN A 119 5.14 4.87 -2.64
C GLN A 119 5.31 3.45 -2.12
N PHE A 120 4.19 2.82 -1.77
CA PHE A 120 4.13 1.40 -1.45
C PHE A 120 4.31 0.58 -2.73
N LYS A 121 5.01 -0.55 -2.59
CA LYS A 121 5.33 -1.45 -3.71
C LYS A 121 4.67 -2.82 -3.58
N SER A 122 3.96 -3.07 -2.49
CA SER A 122 3.11 -4.25 -2.31
C SER A 122 2.03 -4.29 -3.40
N ASN A 123 1.78 -5.46 -3.99
CA ASN A 123 0.84 -5.57 -5.12
C ASN A 123 -0.11 -6.77 -5.01
N THR A 124 0.00 -7.59 -3.98
CA THR A 124 -0.82 -8.80 -3.85
C THR A 124 -2.31 -8.47 -3.75
N ILE A 125 -2.68 -7.42 -3.00
CA ILE A 125 -4.09 -7.00 -2.83
C ILE A 125 -4.68 -6.51 -4.16
N ASN A 126 -3.96 -5.67 -4.89
CA ASN A 126 -4.37 -5.21 -6.22
C ASN A 126 -4.50 -6.38 -7.20
N THR A 127 -3.58 -7.35 -7.15
CA THR A 127 -3.66 -8.56 -7.98
C THR A 127 -4.94 -9.33 -7.69
N LEU A 128 -5.24 -9.59 -6.41
CA LEU A 128 -6.47 -10.26 -5.98
C LEU A 128 -7.73 -9.54 -6.47
N GLN A 129 -7.76 -8.20 -6.41
CA GLN A 129 -8.90 -7.42 -6.89
C GLN A 129 -9.07 -7.51 -8.42
N ASN A 130 -7.97 -7.42 -9.16
CA ASN A 130 -7.97 -7.43 -10.62
C ASN A 130 -8.27 -8.81 -11.21
N THR A 131 -7.84 -9.90 -10.58
CA THR A 131 -8.15 -11.27 -11.02
C THR A 131 -9.53 -11.74 -10.56
N GLY A 132 -10.12 -11.06 -9.56
CA GLY A 132 -11.36 -11.49 -8.91
C GLY A 132 -11.15 -12.53 -7.81
N ASP A 133 -9.91 -12.98 -7.59
CA ASP A 133 -9.54 -13.94 -6.53
C ASP A 133 -9.69 -13.35 -5.13
N ILE A 134 -9.89 -12.04 -5.01
CA ILE A 134 -10.28 -11.39 -3.76
C ILE A 134 -11.53 -12.02 -3.13
N LYS A 135 -12.40 -12.67 -3.93
CA LYS A 135 -13.57 -13.40 -3.46
C LYS A 135 -13.25 -14.68 -2.69
N LEU A 136 -12.03 -15.22 -2.84
CA LEU A 136 -11.56 -16.40 -2.13
C LEU A 136 -11.25 -16.09 -0.66
N ILE A 137 -10.99 -14.82 -0.35
CA ILE A 137 -10.70 -14.32 0.99
C ILE A 137 -12.02 -14.13 1.77
N PRO A 138 -12.10 -14.59 3.03
CA PRO A 138 -13.24 -14.37 3.91
C PRO A 138 -13.65 -12.89 3.97
N PRO A 139 -14.96 -12.57 4.04
CA PRO A 139 -15.46 -11.20 3.95
C PRO A 139 -14.80 -10.22 4.94
N ASP A 140 -14.57 -10.64 6.18
CA ASP A 140 -13.97 -9.83 7.24
C ASP A 140 -12.51 -9.44 6.96
N ILE A 141 -11.70 -10.38 6.47
CA ILE A 141 -10.31 -10.11 6.06
C ILE A 141 -10.30 -9.30 4.77
N ARG A 142 -11.17 -9.66 3.81
CA ARG A 142 -11.28 -9.02 2.51
C ARG A 142 -11.57 -7.52 2.62
N GLU A 143 -12.57 -7.15 3.41
CA GLU A 143 -12.97 -5.74 3.59
C GLU A 143 -11.85 -4.91 4.22
N ARG A 144 -11.10 -5.50 5.15
CA ARG A 144 -9.93 -4.86 5.76
C ARG A 144 -8.77 -4.69 4.78
N LEU A 145 -8.49 -5.70 3.95
CA LEU A 145 -7.46 -5.60 2.89
C LEU A 145 -7.79 -4.50 1.88
N ILE A 146 -9.05 -4.42 1.42
CA ILE A 146 -9.50 -3.39 0.48
C ILE A 146 -9.40 -1.99 1.12
N SER A 147 -9.83 -1.86 2.38
CA SER A 147 -9.73 -0.59 3.11
C SER A 147 -8.28 -0.15 3.31
N LEU A 148 -7.41 -1.09 3.68
CA LEU A 148 -5.98 -0.84 3.84
C LEU A 148 -5.34 -0.35 2.55
N GLU A 149 -5.60 -1.03 1.43
CA GLU A 149 -5.01 -0.66 0.13
C GLU A 149 -5.47 0.74 -0.31
N LYS A 150 -6.76 1.04 -0.17
CA LYS A 150 -7.29 2.38 -0.43
C LYS A 150 -6.62 3.44 0.45
N TYR A 151 -6.42 3.15 1.73
CA TYR A 151 -5.78 4.08 2.66
C TYR A 151 -4.28 4.30 2.35
N LYS A 152 -3.58 3.27 1.87
CA LYS A 152 -2.22 3.41 1.33
C LYS A 152 -2.20 4.33 0.11
N GLU A 153 -3.07 4.11 -0.88
CA GLU A 153 -3.15 4.99 -2.06
C GLU A 153 -3.45 6.45 -1.69
N GLU A 154 -4.37 6.68 -0.76
CA GLU A 154 -4.68 8.03 -0.28
C GLU A 154 -3.47 8.67 0.38
N THR A 155 -2.68 7.89 1.12
CA THR A 155 -1.44 8.35 1.77
C THR A 155 -0.39 8.76 0.73
N GLU A 156 -0.22 7.99 -0.35
CA GLU A 156 0.67 8.34 -1.47
C GLU A 156 0.22 9.64 -2.16
N LYS A 157 -1.08 9.75 -2.45
CA LYS A 157 -1.66 10.94 -3.10
C LYS A 157 -1.45 12.20 -2.26
N VAL A 158 -1.72 12.13 -0.96
CA VAL A 158 -1.52 13.25 -0.03
C VAL A 158 -0.04 13.63 0.07
N SER A 159 0.85 12.63 0.22
CA SER A 159 2.29 12.87 0.26
C SER A 159 2.77 13.57 -1.00
N LYS A 160 2.40 13.07 -2.18
CA LYS A 160 2.78 13.66 -3.46
C LYS A 160 2.26 15.07 -3.61
N TYR A 161 0.97 15.30 -3.33
CA TYR A 161 0.38 16.64 -3.41
C TYR A 161 1.12 17.66 -2.53
N ASN A 162 1.38 17.31 -1.28
CA ASN A 162 2.06 18.21 -0.35
C ASN A 162 3.51 18.50 -0.76
N ASN A 163 4.22 17.46 -1.25
CA ASN A 163 5.58 17.61 -1.75
C ASN A 163 5.62 18.50 -3.00
N ASP A 164 4.71 18.30 -3.94
CA ASP A 164 4.59 19.11 -5.16
C ASP A 164 4.29 20.58 -4.80
N GLU A 165 3.40 20.84 -3.84
CA GLU A 165 3.11 22.19 -3.37
C GLU A 165 4.31 22.86 -2.69
N SER A 166 5.05 22.13 -1.84
CA SER A 166 6.27 22.67 -1.20
C SER A 166 7.39 22.91 -2.22
N ALA A 167 7.57 22.00 -3.18
CA ALA A 167 8.56 22.14 -4.24
C ALA A 167 8.28 23.36 -5.14
N LYS A 168 7.01 23.73 -5.38
CA LYS A 168 6.65 24.96 -6.10
C LYS A 168 7.16 26.22 -5.39
N ALA A 169 7.11 26.26 -4.06
CA ALA A 169 7.62 27.41 -3.31
C ALA A 169 9.14 27.56 -3.46
N VAL A 170 9.89 26.45 -3.36
CA VAL A 170 11.34 26.42 -3.60
C VAL A 170 11.66 26.82 -5.05
N SER A 171 10.90 26.33 -6.02
CA SER A 171 11.07 26.67 -7.43
C SER A 171 10.87 28.18 -7.69
N ARG A 172 9.91 28.82 -7.02
CA ARG A 172 9.72 30.28 -7.10
C ARG A 172 10.94 31.05 -6.57
N ALA A 173 11.51 30.61 -5.44
CA ALA A 173 12.75 31.20 -4.92
C ALA A 173 13.91 31.00 -5.89
N ALA A 174 14.12 29.78 -6.38
CA ALA A 174 15.20 29.48 -7.34
C ALA A 174 15.06 30.30 -8.64
N SER A 175 13.83 30.54 -9.09
CA SER A 175 13.56 31.36 -10.30
C SER A 175 13.94 32.84 -10.10
N LYS A 176 13.92 33.34 -8.86
CA LYS A 176 14.21 34.73 -8.53
C LYS A 176 15.67 34.97 -8.12
N TYR A 177 16.27 34.01 -7.40
CA TYR A 177 17.59 34.17 -6.77
C TYR A 177 18.68 33.25 -7.37
N GLY A 178 18.32 32.35 -8.28
CA GLY A 178 19.20 31.33 -8.83
C GLY A 178 19.36 30.11 -7.91
N SER A 179 20.15 29.13 -8.35
CA SER A 179 20.47 27.97 -7.53
C SER A 179 21.39 28.34 -6.36
N VAL A 180 21.46 27.46 -5.34
CA VAL A 180 22.41 27.60 -4.22
C VAL A 180 23.85 27.71 -4.77
N GLU A 181 24.22 26.88 -5.75
CA GLU A 181 25.55 26.95 -6.37
C GLU A 181 25.76 28.27 -7.12
N PHE A 182 24.74 28.79 -7.81
CA PHE A 182 24.83 30.10 -8.44
C PHE A 182 25.12 31.20 -7.41
N ALA A 183 24.32 31.29 -6.36
CA ALA A 183 24.41 32.33 -5.34
C ALA A 183 25.71 32.28 -4.54
N PHE A 184 26.17 31.10 -4.13
CA PHE A 184 27.29 30.96 -3.19
C PHE A 184 28.64 30.64 -3.86
N LYS A 185 28.67 30.22 -5.13
CA LYS A 185 29.92 29.82 -5.80
C LYS A 185 30.17 30.57 -7.10
N ASN A 186 29.16 30.70 -7.97
CA ASN A 186 29.39 31.17 -9.34
C ASN A 186 29.52 32.70 -9.44
N ILE A 187 28.76 33.46 -8.64
CA ILE A 187 28.74 34.93 -8.72
C ILE A 187 29.80 35.63 -7.86
N GLN A 188 30.68 34.88 -7.20
CA GLN A 188 31.62 35.45 -6.22
C GLN A 188 32.58 36.49 -6.85
N ASN A 189 32.91 36.34 -8.13
CA ASN A 189 33.73 37.29 -8.89
C ASN A 189 32.90 38.31 -9.71
N GLN A 190 31.59 38.42 -9.45
CA GLN A 190 30.66 39.26 -10.21
C GLN A 190 30.00 40.29 -9.28
N PRO A 191 30.65 41.44 -8.99
CA PRO A 191 30.27 42.33 -7.88
C PRO A 191 28.85 42.92 -8.03
N LYS A 192 28.39 43.16 -9.27
CA LYS A 192 27.02 43.64 -9.52
C LYS A 192 25.97 42.58 -9.18
N LEU A 193 26.23 41.32 -9.55
CA LEU A 193 25.32 40.20 -9.26
C LEU A 193 25.34 39.87 -7.77
N SER A 194 26.54 39.81 -7.17
CA SER A 194 26.70 39.60 -5.73
C SER A 194 25.95 40.66 -4.93
N LYS A 195 26.09 41.94 -5.27
CA LYS A 195 25.37 43.03 -4.59
C LYS A 195 23.85 42.89 -4.70
N TYR A 196 23.34 42.44 -5.86
CA TYR A 196 21.91 42.20 -6.03
C TYR A 196 21.43 41.01 -5.19
N VAL A 197 22.09 39.86 -5.27
CA VAL A 197 21.66 38.63 -4.58
C VAL A 197 21.78 38.78 -3.06
N PHE A 198 22.86 39.37 -2.56
CA PHE A 198 23.12 39.59 -1.14
C PHE A 198 22.57 40.92 -0.60
N ASP A 199 21.72 41.61 -1.36
CA ASP A 199 20.93 42.73 -0.84
C ASP A 199 20.01 42.23 0.29
N GLU A 200 19.98 42.96 1.41
CA GLU A 200 19.28 42.52 2.63
C GLU A 200 17.80 42.20 2.37
N LYS A 201 17.12 42.99 1.55
CA LYS A 201 15.70 42.75 1.22
C LYS A 201 15.51 41.42 0.48
N ASN A 202 16.42 41.11 -0.45
CA ASN A 202 16.39 39.87 -1.22
C ASN A 202 16.69 38.65 -0.34
N LEU A 203 17.64 38.79 0.59
CA LEU A 203 17.97 37.75 1.56
C LEU A 203 16.82 37.48 2.54
N ILE A 204 16.11 38.52 3.00
CA ILE A 204 14.92 38.37 3.86
C ILE A 204 13.82 37.62 3.12
N GLU A 205 13.53 38.02 1.89
CA GLU A 205 12.48 37.39 1.09
C GLU A 205 12.81 35.91 0.78
N LEU A 206 14.06 35.61 0.42
CA LEU A 206 14.53 34.24 0.25
C LEU A 206 14.34 33.42 1.53
N LEU A 207 14.74 33.96 2.69
CA LEU A 207 14.61 33.28 3.96
C LEU A 207 13.15 32.97 4.32
N ILE A 208 12.22 33.90 4.09
CA ILE A 208 10.78 33.68 4.31
C ILE A 208 10.26 32.53 3.45
N ILE A 209 10.67 32.46 2.18
CA ILE A 209 10.25 31.38 1.27
C ILE A 209 10.82 30.03 1.73
N LEU A 210 12.11 29.99 2.11
CA LEU A 210 12.76 28.78 2.59
C LEU A 210 12.12 28.26 3.89
N GLU A 211 11.88 29.15 4.86
CA GLU A 211 11.20 28.80 6.12
C GLU A 211 9.80 28.26 5.84
N PHE A 212 8.99 28.97 5.04
CA PHE A 212 7.65 28.53 4.68
C PHE A 212 7.65 27.15 4.02
N SER A 213 8.58 26.93 3.08
CA SER A 213 8.68 25.65 2.35
C SER A 213 9.00 24.48 3.29
N GLN A 214 9.95 24.69 4.22
CA GLN A 214 10.35 23.67 5.20
C GLN A 214 9.29 23.44 6.27
N SER A 215 8.62 24.50 6.74
CA SER A 215 7.50 24.40 7.67
C SER A 215 6.36 23.56 7.07
N ARG A 216 6.00 23.82 5.81
CA ARG A 216 5.01 23.01 5.07
C ARG A 216 5.45 21.57 4.86
N LYS A 217 6.73 21.35 4.56
CA LYS A 217 7.30 20.01 4.41
C LYS A 217 7.18 19.22 5.71
N VAL A 218 7.64 19.78 6.83
CA VAL A 218 7.58 19.12 8.15
C VAL A 218 6.14 18.82 8.56
N GLN A 219 5.21 19.75 8.34
CA GLN A 219 3.78 19.50 8.60
C GLN A 219 3.24 18.32 7.78
N SER A 220 3.64 18.20 6.51
CA SER A 220 3.25 17.06 5.68
C SER A 220 3.83 15.75 6.19
N GLU A 221 5.12 15.75 6.54
CA GLU A 221 5.83 14.58 7.04
C GLU A 221 5.28 14.09 8.39
N GLU A 222 4.89 15.01 9.29
CA GLU A 222 4.15 14.67 10.52
C GLU A 222 2.83 13.96 10.21
N GLY A 223 2.09 14.46 9.22
CA GLY A 223 0.87 13.81 8.73
C GLY A 223 1.13 12.41 8.17
N SER A 224 2.24 12.22 7.48
CA SER A 224 2.68 10.90 6.97
C SER A 224 3.00 9.93 8.11
N LEU A 225 3.69 10.36 9.17
CA LEU A 225 3.97 9.51 10.34
C LEU A 225 2.68 9.03 11.03
N ILE A 226 1.65 9.88 11.11
CA ILE A 226 0.34 9.48 11.65
C ILE A 226 -0.31 8.42 10.76
N ARG A 227 -0.30 8.61 9.45
CA ARG A 227 -0.84 7.64 8.48
C ARG A 227 -0.11 6.30 8.54
N PHE A 228 1.21 6.32 8.66
CA PHE A 228 2.02 5.10 8.83
C PHE A 228 1.64 4.32 10.07
N LYS A 229 1.38 4.97 11.21
CA LYS A 229 0.92 4.28 12.43
C LYS A 229 -0.40 3.55 12.21
N ASN A 230 -1.35 4.18 11.51
CA ASN A 230 -2.63 3.56 11.18
C ASN A 230 -2.45 2.38 10.22
N ILE A 231 -1.63 2.53 9.18
CA ILE A 231 -1.31 1.46 8.23
C ILE A 231 -0.70 0.25 8.94
N LEU A 232 0.27 0.48 9.84
CA LEU A 232 0.90 -0.58 10.62
C LEU A 232 -0.10 -1.29 11.54
N SER A 233 -0.98 -0.53 12.20
CA SER A 233 -2.04 -1.08 13.05
C SER A 233 -2.99 -1.99 12.26
N ASP A 234 -3.47 -1.52 11.10
CA ASP A 234 -4.35 -2.30 10.23
C ASP A 234 -3.66 -3.58 9.72
N MET A 235 -2.38 -3.48 9.33
CA MET A 235 -1.58 -4.62 8.90
C MET A 235 -1.44 -5.66 10.02
N ASP A 236 -1.22 -5.24 11.27
CA ASP A 236 -1.11 -6.14 12.42
C ASP A 236 -2.43 -6.84 12.74
N GLU A 237 -3.55 -6.12 12.69
CA GLU A 237 -4.89 -6.71 12.86
C GLU A 237 -5.18 -7.76 11.79
N ILE A 238 -4.92 -7.44 10.52
CA ILE A 238 -5.11 -8.36 9.39
C ILE A 238 -4.17 -9.57 9.52
N LYS A 239 -2.91 -9.36 9.92
CA LYS A 239 -1.93 -10.44 10.14
C LYS A 239 -2.41 -11.43 11.20
N ILE A 240 -3.07 -10.97 12.26
CA ILE A 240 -3.67 -11.84 13.28
C ILE A 240 -4.79 -12.68 12.67
N LEU A 241 -5.68 -12.10 11.87
CA LEU A 241 -6.78 -12.81 11.23
C LEU A 241 -6.26 -13.86 10.23
N ILE A 242 -5.32 -13.48 9.36
CA ILE A 242 -4.70 -14.40 8.40
C ILE A 242 -4.03 -15.57 9.11
N LYS A 243 -3.33 -15.33 10.22
CA LYS A 243 -2.70 -16.41 10.98
C LYS A 243 -3.71 -17.38 11.62
N LYS A 244 -4.92 -16.92 11.96
CA LYS A 244 -5.99 -17.81 12.44
C LYS A 244 -6.51 -18.72 11.34
N GLU A 245 -6.58 -18.23 10.10
CA GLU A 245 -7.00 -19.02 8.94
C GLU A 245 -5.94 -20.02 8.46
N LEU A 246 -4.66 -19.78 8.79
CA LEU A 246 -3.54 -20.65 8.41
C LEU A 246 -3.28 -21.80 9.40
N ASN A 247 -3.83 -21.72 10.61
CA ASN A 247 -3.66 -22.70 11.69
C ASN A 247 -4.86 -23.64 11.78
#